data_AF-A0A124F4X5-F1
#
_entry.id   AF-A0A124F4X5-F1
#
_cell.length_a   1.000
_cell.length_b   1.000
_cell.length_c   1.000
_cell.angle_alpha   90.00
_cell.angle_beta   90.00
_cell.angle_gamma   90.00
#
_symmetry.space_group_name_H-M   'P 1'
#
loop_
_entity.id
_entity.type
_entity.pdbx_description
1 polymer ?
#
loop_
_entity_poly.entity_id
_entity_poly.type
_entity_poly.pdbx_seq_one_letter_code
_entity_poly.pdbx_strand_id
1 'polypeptide(L)'
;MEKINILINDIQQFGVESMEQYNRNKEINREQYFKLLEQIEELECDDFNTSEKFQYFLEYWNQDIRKAGRFVISNSFRENYIDSNSFLILSNDFIGAVNWLRN
;
A
#
# COMPACT_ATOMS: atom_id res chain seq x y z
N MET A 1 11.60 12.18 6.42
CA MET A 1 10.59 12.21 7.52
C MET A 1 9.26 12.87 7.12
N GLU A 2 9.24 14.11 6.62
CA GLU A 2 7.97 14.76 6.21
C GLU A 2 7.23 13.98 5.11
N LYS A 3 7.96 13.54 4.06
CA LYS A 3 7.43 12.70 2.97
C LYS A 3 6.79 11.40 3.49
N ILE A 4 7.46 10.69 4.40
CA ILE A 4 6.95 9.44 5.01
C ILE A 4 5.65 9.71 5.79
N ASN A 5 5.59 10.79 6.56
CA ASN A 5 4.38 11.12 7.33
C ASN A 5 3.19 11.46 6.42
N ILE A 6 3.43 12.17 5.32
CA ILE A 6 2.40 12.45 4.31
C ILE A 6 1.91 11.12 3.70
N LEU A 7 2.83 10.26 3.26
CA LEU A 7 2.49 8.96 2.66
C LEU A 7 1.71 8.06 3.63
N ILE A 8 2.10 8.01 4.91
CA ILE A 8 1.35 7.27 5.93
C ILE A 8 -0.09 7.77 6.01
N ASN A 9 -0.30 9.09 6.05
CA ASN A 9 -1.65 9.67 6.12
C ASN A 9 -2.46 9.33 4.87
N ASP A 10 -1.85 9.43 3.68
CA ASP A 10 -2.49 9.13 2.41
C ASP A 10 -2.91 7.65 2.33
N ILE A 11 -2.05 6.72 2.77
CA ILE A 11 -2.38 5.28 2.81
C ILE A 11 -3.52 5.02 3.81
N GLN A 12 -3.51 5.66 4.98
CA GLN A 12 -4.55 5.48 5.98
C GLN A 12 -5.90 6.02 5.52
N GLN A 13 -5.91 7.20 4.89
CA GLN A 13 -7.11 7.78 4.31
C GLN A 13 -7.67 6.86 3.22
N PHE A 14 -6.81 6.40 2.30
CA PHE A 14 -7.21 5.44 1.26
C PHE A 14 -7.80 4.16 1.85
N GLY A 15 -7.24 3.64 2.95
CA GLY A 15 -7.77 2.46 3.64
C GLY A 15 -9.19 2.65 4.16
N VAL A 16 -9.49 3.81 4.76
CA VAL A 16 -10.85 4.16 5.24
C VAL A 16 -11.81 4.30 4.07
N GLU A 17 -11.44 5.08 3.05
CA GLU A 17 -12.28 5.31 1.87
C GLU A 17 -12.56 4.01 1.11
N SER A 18 -11.55 3.16 0.94
CA SER A 18 -11.68 1.87 0.26
C SER A 18 -12.58 0.92 1.03
N MET A 19 -12.51 0.90 2.37
CA MET A 19 -13.40 0.09 3.19
C MET A 19 -14.87 0.52 3.03
N GLU A 20 -15.13 1.84 3.03
CA GLU A 20 -16.48 2.36 2.82
C GLU A 20 -17.01 2.05 1.41
N GLN A 21 -16.22 2.31 0.37
CA GLN A 21 -16.59 2.05 -1.02
C GLN A 21 -16.81 0.55 -1.27
N TYR A 22 -15.92 -0.30 -0.75
CA TYR A 22 -15.99 -1.74 -0.93
C TYR A 22 -17.22 -2.35 -0.25
N ASN A 23 -17.59 -1.84 0.92
CA ASN A 23 -18.80 -2.28 1.62
C ASN A 23 -20.09 -1.88 0.89
N ARG A 24 -20.10 -0.74 0.20
CA ARG A 24 -21.26 -0.27 -0.59
C ARG A 24 -21.38 -1.02 -1.92
N ASN A 25 -20.32 -1.02 -2.72
CA ASN A 25 -20.39 -1.39 -4.14
C ASN A 25 -19.35 -2.43 -4.58
N LYS A 26 -18.48 -2.91 -3.68
CA LYS A 26 -17.30 -3.73 -4.05
C LYS A 26 -16.30 -2.98 -4.95
N GLU A 27 -16.32 -1.66 -4.86
CA GLU A 27 -15.43 -0.76 -5.59
C GLU A 27 -14.34 -0.23 -4.67
N ILE A 28 -13.17 0.03 -5.24
CA ILE A 28 -12.11 0.82 -4.63
C ILE A 28 -11.50 1.75 -5.69
N ASN A 29 -10.92 2.86 -5.26
CA ASN A 29 -10.25 3.79 -6.19
C ASN A 29 -8.93 3.16 -6.73
N ARG A 30 -9.00 2.60 -7.94
CA ARG A 30 -7.84 1.96 -8.60
C ARG A 30 -6.69 2.94 -8.85
N GLU A 31 -7.00 4.16 -9.26
CA GLU A 31 -5.98 5.17 -9.56
C GLU A 31 -5.19 5.55 -8.30
N GLN A 32 -5.90 5.75 -7.18
CA GLN A 32 -5.26 6.03 -5.90
C GLN A 32 -4.42 4.84 -5.40
N TYR A 33 -4.87 3.59 -5.62
CA TYR A 33 -4.07 2.41 -5.32
C TYR A 33 -2.70 2.43 -6.03
N PHE A 34 -2.68 2.65 -7.35
CA PHE A 34 -1.43 2.65 -8.12
C PHE A 34 -0.54 3.84 -7.77
N LYS A 35 -1.13 5.01 -7.53
CA LYS A 35 -0.39 6.19 -7.07
C LYS A 35 0.34 5.93 -5.74
N LEU A 36 -0.33 5.29 -4.78
CA LEU A 36 0.28 4.96 -3.49
C LEU A 36 1.41 3.93 -3.65
N LEU A 37 1.26 2.96 -4.55
CA LEU A 37 2.34 2.01 -4.85
C LEU A 37 3.57 2.70 -5.40
N GLU A 38 3.39 3.58 -6.39
CA GLU A 38 4.48 4.36 -6.99
C GLU A 38 5.20 5.20 -5.93
N GLN A 39 4.45 5.92 -5.09
CA GLN A 39 5.04 6.71 -4.00
C GLN A 39 5.83 5.88 -2.99
N ILE A 40 5.41 4.64 -2.71
CA ILE A 40 6.16 3.73 -1.84
C ILE A 40 7.45 3.25 -2.51
N GLU A 41 7.40 2.96 -3.82
CA GLU A 41 8.55 2.50 -4.60
C GLU A 41 9.60 3.61 -4.84
N GLU A 42 9.17 4.87 -4.80
CA GLU A 42 10.02 6.08 -4.87
C GLU A 42 10.63 6.50 -3.53
N LEU A 43 10.46 5.71 -2.46
CA LEU A 43 11.12 6.00 -1.18
C LEU A 43 12.62 5.72 -1.27
N GLU A 44 13.42 6.70 -0.84
CA GLU A 44 14.88 6.64 -0.86
C GLU A 44 15.44 6.60 0.57
N CYS A 45 16.72 6.26 0.72
CA CYS A 45 17.37 6.20 2.03
C CYS A 45 17.24 7.51 2.82
N ASP A 46 17.29 8.66 2.14
CA ASP A 46 17.20 10.00 2.74
C ASP A 46 15.80 10.32 3.30
N ASP A 47 14.78 9.54 2.92
CA ASP A 47 13.44 9.68 3.49
C ASP A 47 13.34 9.14 4.92
N PHE A 48 14.28 8.25 5.30
CA PHE A 48 14.33 7.53 6.58
C PHE A 48 15.33 8.15 7.56
N ASN A 49 15.15 7.85 8.85
CA ASN A 49 16.06 8.34 9.91
C ASN A 49 17.45 7.68 9.86
N THR A 50 17.52 6.45 9.37
CA THR A 50 18.75 5.66 9.27
C THR A 50 18.72 4.79 8.03
N SER A 51 19.90 4.47 7.50
CA SER A 51 20.05 3.51 6.40
C SER A 51 19.58 2.11 6.79
N GLU A 52 19.77 1.71 8.05
CA GLU A 52 19.30 0.43 8.58
C GLU A 52 17.77 0.31 8.49
N LYS A 53 17.03 1.35 8.90
CA LYS A 53 15.57 1.37 8.80
C LYS A 53 15.10 1.28 7.35
N PHE A 54 15.78 1.99 6.43
CA PHE A 54 15.50 1.88 5.00
C PHE A 54 15.72 0.46 4.47
N GLN A 55 16.83 -0.20 4.86
CA GLN A 55 17.10 -1.57 4.43
C GLN A 55 16.04 -2.56 4.94
N TYR A 56 15.63 -2.48 6.21
CA TYR A 56 14.56 -3.35 6.71
C TYR A 56 13.22 -3.08 6.03
N PHE A 57 12.91 -1.83 5.72
CA PHE A 57 11.73 -1.49 4.93
C PHE A 57 11.80 -2.12 3.53
N LEU A 58 12.95 -2.02 2.84
CA LEU A 58 13.13 -2.64 1.53
C LEU A 58 13.00 -4.15 1.59
N GLU A 59 13.59 -4.81 2.57
CA GLU A 59 13.48 -6.25 2.77
C GLU A 59 12.02 -6.67 2.93
N TYR A 60 11.27 -5.94 3.78
CA TYR A 60 9.85 -6.13 3.95
C TYR A 60 9.08 -5.93 2.64
N TRP A 61 9.25 -4.78 1.99
CA TRP A 61 8.49 -4.40 0.80
C TRP A 61 8.75 -5.35 -0.36
N ASN A 62 9.96 -5.89 -0.44
CA ASN A 62 10.41 -6.75 -1.53
C ASN A 62 10.21 -8.25 -1.32
N GLN A 63 9.59 -8.68 -0.22
CA GLN A 63 9.25 -10.09 0.00
C GLN A 63 8.45 -10.67 -1.18
N ASP A 64 8.84 -11.85 -1.67
CA ASP A 64 8.22 -12.49 -2.84
C ASP A 64 6.71 -12.66 -2.68
N ILE A 65 6.25 -13.01 -1.48
CA ILE A 65 4.82 -13.15 -1.18
C ILE A 65 4.05 -11.83 -1.37
N ARG A 66 4.67 -10.69 -1.07
CA ARG A 66 4.05 -9.36 -1.23
C ARG A 66 4.06 -8.91 -2.66
N LYS A 67 5.17 -9.13 -3.37
CA LYS A 67 5.26 -8.90 -4.82
C LYS A 67 4.18 -9.70 -5.56
N ALA A 68 4.01 -10.97 -5.21
CA ALA A 68 2.94 -11.81 -5.75
C ALA A 68 1.55 -11.27 -5.38
N GLY A 69 1.34 -10.84 -4.12
CA GLY A 69 0.09 -10.23 -3.68
C GLY A 69 -0.28 -8.97 -4.48
N ARG A 70 0.66 -8.03 -4.62
CA ARG A 70 0.48 -6.82 -5.44
C ARG A 70 0.23 -7.14 -6.90
N PHE A 71 0.90 -8.15 -7.45
CA PHE A 71 0.61 -8.63 -8.81
C PHE A 71 -0.83 -9.16 -8.94
N VAL A 72 -1.31 -9.95 -7.97
CA VAL A 72 -2.69 -10.45 -7.96
C VAL A 72 -3.69 -9.29 -7.88
N ILE A 73 -3.48 -8.33 -6.99
CA ILE A 73 -4.34 -7.14 -6.84
C ILE A 73 -4.37 -6.33 -8.15
N SER A 74 -3.21 -6.03 -8.71
CA SER A 74 -3.11 -5.24 -9.95
C SER A 74 -3.86 -5.89 -11.13
N ASN A 75 -3.97 -7.22 -11.15
CA ASN A 75 -4.69 -7.97 -12.18
C ASN A 75 -6.15 -8.28 -11.83
N SER A 76 -6.57 -8.14 -10.57
CA SER A 76 -7.94 -8.44 -10.16
C SER A 76 -8.90 -7.27 -10.37
N PHE A 77 -8.36 -6.07 -10.56
CA PHE A 77 -9.12 -4.91 -10.98
C PHE A 77 -9.88 -5.15 -12.29
N ARG A 78 -11.20 -5.01 -12.23
CA ARG A 78 -12.06 -4.80 -13.41
C ARG A 78 -12.61 -3.39 -13.31
N GLU A 79 -11.91 -2.43 -13.91
CA GLU A 79 -12.09 -1.00 -13.61
C GLU A 79 -11.86 -0.75 -12.11
N ASN A 80 -12.86 -0.26 -11.37
CA ASN A 80 -12.77 -0.04 -9.92
C ASN A 80 -13.25 -1.24 -9.07
N TYR A 81 -13.76 -2.30 -9.69
CA TYR A 81 -14.22 -3.49 -8.97
C TYR A 81 -13.04 -4.37 -8.56
N ILE A 82 -13.12 -4.93 -7.35
CA ILE A 82 -12.16 -5.92 -6.82
C ILE A 82 -12.91 -7.01 -6.06
N ASP A 83 -12.42 -8.26 -6.09
CA ASP A 83 -13.00 -9.35 -5.31
C ASP A 83 -12.56 -9.32 -3.83
N SER A 84 -13.24 -10.08 -2.97
CA SER A 84 -12.99 -10.08 -1.53
C SER A 84 -11.62 -10.58 -1.12
N ASN A 85 -11.05 -11.55 -1.84
CA ASN A 85 -9.74 -12.07 -1.51
C ASN A 85 -8.69 -11.04 -1.88
N SER A 86 -8.80 -10.45 -3.07
CA SER A 86 -7.92 -9.39 -3.53
C SER A 86 -7.99 -8.15 -2.63
N PHE A 87 -9.19 -7.75 -2.20
CA PHE A 87 -9.37 -6.63 -1.26
C PHE A 87 -8.71 -6.90 0.10
N LEU A 88 -8.78 -8.14 0.60
CA LEU A 88 -8.13 -8.52 1.85
C LEU A 88 -6.60 -8.49 1.73
N ILE A 89 -6.05 -8.95 0.61
CA ILE A 89 -4.60 -8.88 0.33
C ILE A 89 -4.16 -7.42 0.28
N LEU A 90 -4.90 -6.56 -0.43
CA LEU A 90 -4.60 -5.13 -0.53
C LEU A 90 -4.59 -4.46 0.84
N SER A 91 -5.61 -4.74 1.66
CA SER A 91 -5.74 -4.18 3.01
C SER A 91 -4.54 -4.59 3.88
N ASN A 92 -4.16 -5.87 3.83
CA ASN A 92 -3.02 -6.38 4.60
C ASN A 92 -1.68 -5.82 4.13
N ASP A 93 -1.50 -5.56 2.82
CA ASP A 93 -0.24 -5.01 2.30
C ASP A 93 -0.04 -3.56 2.75
N PHE A 94 -1.08 -2.72 2.64
CA PHE A 94 -1.00 -1.33 3.10
C PHE A 94 -0.93 -1.18 4.62
N ILE A 95 -1.65 -2.01 5.40
CA ILE A 95 -1.52 -2.01 6.87
C ILE A 95 -0.07 -2.34 7.26
N GLY A 96 0.52 -3.35 6.62
CA GLY A 96 1.90 -3.72 6.89
C GLY A 96 2.88 -2.62 6.47
N ALA A 97 2.68 -1.97 5.33
CA ALA A 97 3.51 -0.86 4.88
C ALA A 97 3.48 0.30 5.88
N VAL A 98 2.29 0.71 6.34
CA VAL A 98 2.14 1.76 7.38
C VAL A 98 2.87 1.38 8.66
N ASN A 99 2.74 0.13 9.11
CA ASN A 99 3.41 -0.34 10.32
C ASN A 99 4.94 -0.25 10.19
N TRP A 100 5.50 -0.59 9.03
CA TRP A 100 6.94 -0.46 8.80
C TRP A 100 7.42 0.97 8.62
N LEU A 101 6.65 1.83 7.96
CA LEU A 101 7.01 3.23 7.78
C LEU A 101 7.04 3.99 9.11
N ARG A 102 6.13 3.65 10.04
CA ARG A 102 6.03 4.27 11.36
C ARG A 102 7.17 3.91 12.31
N ASN A 103 7.60 2.65 12.33
CA ASN A 103 8.62 2.12 13.24
C ASN A 103 10.02 2.36 12.69
#